data_AF-A0A1M4M4V4-F1
#
_entry.id   AF-A0A1M4M4V4-F1
#
_cell.length_a   1.000
_cell.length_b   1.000
_cell.length_c   1.000
_cell.angle_alpha   90.00
_cell.angle_beta   90.00
_cell.angle_gamma   90.00
#
_symmetry.space_group_name_H-M   'P 1'
#
loop_
_entity.id
_entity.type
_entity.pdbx_description
1 polymer ?
#
loop_
_entity_poly.entity_id
_entity_poly.type
_entity_poly.pdbx_seq_one_letter_code
_entity_poly.pdbx_strand_id
1 'polypeptide(L)'
;MSVKFYDIKCDKCGSIEWDSKEGNYYCRHCRDVMSDEKISRELKEAFRKHKQEIIDNVSFEVNGMRAFRVDEYYTVVAHGGEEALSCYVEEYGITPDDELYEGVEEINPEKSRMFYPVSEIPVTRLEELIELGHKQEIWDGDLCISITKAEAMKLRNETKPYILSVSSDVL
;
A
#
# COMPACT_ATOMS: atom_id res chain seq x y z
N MET A 1 -5.87 -1.04 11.29
CA MET A 1 -7.15 -1.79 11.37
C MET A 1 -6.83 -3.25 11.70
N SER A 2 -7.31 -3.78 12.83
CA SER A 2 -7.00 -5.15 13.28
C SER A 2 -7.70 -6.17 12.37
N VAL A 3 -6.97 -7.16 11.84
CA VAL A 3 -7.60 -8.35 11.23
C VAL A 3 -8.55 -8.92 12.29
N LYS A 4 -9.83 -8.77 12.03
CA LYS A 4 -10.88 -9.19 12.92
C LYS A 4 -10.88 -10.73 12.81
N PHE A 5 -10.41 -11.42 13.86
CA PHE A 5 -10.29 -12.89 13.99
C PHE A 5 -11.61 -13.70 13.85
N TYR A 6 -12.68 -13.09 13.32
CA TYR A 6 -14.05 -13.63 13.25
C TYR A 6 -14.18 -14.81 12.28
N ASP A 7 -13.13 -15.13 11.51
CA ASP A 7 -13.13 -16.25 10.58
C ASP A 7 -12.57 -17.56 11.16
N ILE A 8 -11.86 -17.53 12.29
CA ILE A 8 -11.39 -18.77 12.92
C ILE A 8 -12.55 -19.40 13.68
N LYS A 9 -12.97 -20.60 13.26
CA LYS A 9 -14.11 -21.31 13.85
C LYS A 9 -13.68 -22.64 14.45
N CYS A 10 -14.30 -22.98 15.58
CA CYS A 10 -14.25 -24.35 16.08
C CYS A 10 -15.10 -25.26 15.18
N ASP A 11 -14.60 -26.43 14.81
CA ASP A 11 -15.27 -27.35 13.87
C ASP A 11 -16.60 -27.89 14.41
N LYS A 12 -16.77 -27.86 15.73
CA LYS A 12 -17.96 -28.36 16.42
C LYS A 12 -18.99 -27.25 16.67
N CYS A 13 -18.52 -26.11 17.16
CA CYS A 13 -19.37 -25.10 17.80
C CYS A 13 -19.37 -23.74 17.05
N GLY A 14 -18.41 -23.50 16.16
CA GLY A 14 -18.20 -22.22 15.49
C GLY A 14 -17.67 -21.08 16.37
N SER A 15 -17.77 -21.18 17.70
CA SER A 15 -17.34 -20.15 18.66
C SER A 15 -15.90 -20.35 19.12
N ILE A 16 -15.13 -19.26 19.19
CA ILE A 16 -13.78 -19.24 19.76
C ILE A 16 -13.62 -18.06 20.74
N GLU A 17 -12.66 -18.19 21.65
CA GLU A 17 -12.29 -17.17 22.64
C GLU A 17 -10.78 -17.24 22.92
N TRP A 18 -10.16 -16.09 23.21
CA TRP A 18 -8.74 -16.01 23.56
C TRP A 18 -8.57 -16.11 25.08
N ASP A 19 -7.70 -17.02 25.54
CA ASP A 19 -7.26 -17.04 26.93
C ASP A 19 -5.96 -16.25 27.07
N SER A 20 -6.06 -15.05 27.64
CA SER A 20 -4.89 -14.22 27.93
C SER A 20 -3.92 -14.81 28.95
N LYS A 21 -4.33 -15.79 29.77
CA LYS A 21 -3.47 -16.42 30.78
C LYS A 21 -2.64 -17.55 30.20
N GLU A 22 -3.27 -18.38 29.36
CA GLU A 22 -2.63 -19.52 28.73
C GLU A 22 -1.96 -19.15 27.40
N GLY A 23 -2.29 -17.99 26.83
CA GLY A 23 -1.74 -17.53 25.56
C GLY A 23 -2.29 -18.28 24.35
N ASN A 24 -3.50 -18.84 24.44
CA ASN A 24 -4.06 -19.78 23.46
C ASN A 24 -5.52 -19.45 23.12
N TYR A 25 -5.98 -19.87 21.93
CA TYR A 25 -7.41 -19.84 21.57
C TYR A 25 -8.11 -21.14 21.97
N TYR A 26 -9.35 -21.05 22.45
CA TYR A 26 -10.19 -22.21 22.79
C TYR A 26 -11.64 -22.03 22.32
N CYS A 27 -12.39 -23.12 22.09
CA CYS A 27 -13.84 -22.99 21.86
C CYS A 27 -14.55 -22.69 23.18
N ARG A 28 -15.37 -21.63 23.19
CA ARG A 28 -16.18 -21.23 24.36
C ARG A 28 -17.10 -22.34 24.88
N HIS A 29 -17.60 -23.22 23.99
CA HIS A 29 -18.54 -24.29 24.34
C HIS A 29 -17.87 -25.64 24.58
N CYS A 30 -16.97 -26.07 23.68
CA CYS A 30 -16.30 -27.36 23.74
C CYS A 30 -15.12 -27.36 24.71
N ARG A 31 -14.59 -26.18 25.07
CA ARG A 31 -13.32 -25.99 25.79
C ARG A 31 -12.07 -26.58 25.12
N ASP A 32 -12.22 -27.16 23.93
CA ASP A 32 -11.10 -27.63 23.10
C ASP A 32 -10.16 -26.45 22.78
N VAL A 33 -8.87 -26.64 23.06
CA VAL A 33 -7.80 -25.73 22.67
C VAL A 33 -7.58 -25.85 21.16
N MET A 34 -7.49 -24.73 20.46
CA MET A 34 -7.17 -24.71 19.04
C MET A 34 -5.67 -24.91 18.86
N SER A 35 -5.28 -25.88 18.03
CA SER A 35 -3.88 -26.09 17.72
C SER A 35 -3.31 -24.93 16.89
N ASP A 36 -2.04 -24.62 17.10
CA ASP A 36 -1.32 -23.58 16.35
C ASP A 36 -1.32 -23.84 14.85
N GLU A 37 -1.27 -25.11 14.45
CA GLU A 37 -1.36 -25.54 13.05
C GLU A 37 -2.70 -25.16 12.44
N LYS A 38 -3.80 -25.37 13.19
CA LYS A 38 -5.13 -25.00 12.74
C LYS A 38 -5.28 -23.49 12.65
N ILE A 39 -4.88 -22.76 13.70
CA ILE A 39 -4.90 -21.29 13.72
C ILE A 39 -4.11 -20.74 12.51
N SER A 40 -2.91 -21.27 12.27
CA SER A 40 -2.06 -20.87 11.15
C SER A 40 -2.70 -21.14 9.80
N ARG A 41 -3.39 -22.28 9.63
CA ARG A 41 -4.08 -22.61 8.39
C ARG A 41 -5.28 -21.70 8.14
N GLU A 42 -6.15 -21.53 9.13
CA GLU A 42 -7.35 -20.67 9.01
C GLU A 42 -6.96 -19.20 8.79
N LEU A 43 -5.90 -18.71 9.46
CA LEU A 43 -5.34 -17.39 9.19
C LEU A 43 -4.83 -17.29 7.75
N LYS A 44 -4.07 -18.26 7.25
CA LYS A 44 -3.60 -18.26 5.85
C LYS A 44 -4.76 -18.25 4.86
N GLU A 45 -5.83 -18.99 5.15
CA GLU A 45 -7.03 -19.02 4.30
C GLU A 45 -7.82 -17.70 4.36
N ALA A 46 -8.00 -17.12 5.55
CA ALA A 46 -8.62 -15.81 5.72
C ALA A 46 -7.79 -14.71 5.04
N PHE A 47 -6.46 -14.73 5.21
CA PHE A 47 -5.55 -13.85 4.49
C PHE A 47 -5.63 -14.06 2.99
N ARG A 48 -5.75 -15.29 2.49
CA ARG A 48 -5.89 -15.56 1.05
C ARG A 48 -7.23 -15.06 0.49
N LYS A 49 -8.30 -15.26 1.25
CA LYS A 49 -9.67 -14.88 0.87
C LYS A 49 -9.88 -13.38 0.89
N HIS A 50 -9.33 -12.71 1.90
CA HIS A 50 -9.42 -11.27 2.08
C HIS A 50 -8.17 -10.54 1.60
N LYS A 51 -7.23 -11.21 0.93
CA LYS A 51 -5.96 -10.61 0.48
C LYS A 51 -6.20 -9.33 -0.32
N GLN A 52 -7.11 -9.42 -1.28
CA GLN A 52 -7.40 -8.31 -2.18
C GLN A 52 -8.03 -7.14 -1.43
N GLU A 53 -9.06 -7.40 -0.61
CA GLU A 53 -9.72 -6.39 0.25
C GLU A 53 -8.77 -5.78 1.31
N ILE A 54 -7.89 -6.58 1.91
CA ILE A 54 -6.90 -6.09 2.87
C ILE A 54 -5.90 -5.18 2.15
N ILE A 55 -5.40 -5.57 0.98
CA ILE A 55 -4.50 -4.70 0.23
C ILE A 55 -5.27 -3.47 -0.27
N ASP A 56 -6.51 -3.59 -0.76
CA ASP A 56 -7.35 -2.46 -1.21
C ASP A 56 -7.69 -1.46 -0.10
N ASN A 57 -7.80 -1.90 1.16
CA ASN A 57 -8.22 -1.06 2.31
C ASN A 57 -7.09 -0.71 3.31
N VAL A 58 -5.83 -0.97 2.97
CA VAL A 58 -4.70 -0.47 3.76
C VAL A 58 -4.23 0.83 3.14
N SER A 59 -4.41 1.94 3.86
CA SER A 59 -3.66 3.16 3.57
C SER A 59 -2.18 2.84 3.80
N PHE A 60 -1.40 2.87 2.72
CA PHE A 60 0.03 2.65 2.79
C PHE A 60 0.70 3.99 3.04
N GLU A 61 1.13 4.16 4.29
CA GLU A 61 1.83 5.36 4.74
C GLU A 61 3.34 5.13 4.78
N VAL A 62 4.10 6.04 4.19
CA VAL A 62 5.56 6.14 4.35
C VAL A 62 5.84 7.43 5.09
N ASN A 63 6.45 7.36 6.28
CA ASN A 63 6.65 8.51 7.17
C ASN A 63 5.35 9.27 7.52
N GLY A 64 4.21 8.57 7.57
CA GLY A 64 2.89 9.18 7.80
C GLY A 64 2.32 9.93 6.60
N MET A 65 2.93 9.80 5.41
CA MET A 65 2.44 10.37 4.16
C MET A 65 1.76 9.32 3.29
N ARG A 66 0.71 9.75 2.58
CA ARG A 66 -0.13 8.97 1.68
C ARG A 66 0.01 9.48 0.24
N ALA A 67 -0.43 8.70 -0.73
CA ALA A 67 -0.37 9.06 -2.14
C ALA A 67 -1.76 9.53 -2.62
N PHE A 68 -1.80 10.68 -3.27
CA PHE A 68 -3.00 11.29 -3.83
C PHE A 68 -2.79 11.51 -5.31
N ARG A 69 -3.80 11.26 -6.13
CA ARG A 69 -3.78 11.59 -7.55
C ARG A 69 -4.94 12.51 -7.90
N VAL A 70 -4.71 13.35 -8.90
CA VAL A 70 -5.74 14.18 -9.52
C VAL A 70 -6.14 13.64 -10.90
N ASP A 71 -5.23 12.89 -11.52
CA ASP A 71 -5.43 12.13 -12.75
C ASP A 71 -4.51 10.90 -12.78
N GLU A 72 -4.43 10.21 -13.90
CA GLU A 72 -3.59 9.01 -14.08
C GLU A 72 -2.07 9.29 -14.22
N TYR A 73 -1.66 10.56 -14.28
CA TYR A 73 -0.29 10.98 -14.55
C TYR A 73 0.41 11.55 -13.32
N TYR A 74 -0.31 12.33 -12.52
CA TYR A 74 0.27 13.05 -11.41
C TYR A 74 -0.10 12.42 -10.08
N THR A 75 0.90 12.09 -9.29
CA THR A 75 0.72 11.65 -7.90
C THR A 75 1.52 12.56 -6.96
N VAL A 76 0.82 13.16 -6.01
CA VAL A 76 1.41 13.90 -4.88
C VAL A 76 1.43 13.02 -3.65
N VAL A 77 2.54 13.07 -2.92
CA VAL A 77 2.69 12.42 -1.61
C VAL A 77 2.55 13.50 -0.55
N ALA A 78 1.61 13.34 0.38
CA ALA A 78 1.30 14.32 1.43
C ALA A 78 0.69 13.66 2.67
N HIS A 79 0.52 14.38 3.79
CA HIS A 79 -0.14 13.85 4.99
C HIS A 79 -1.66 13.77 4.84
N GLY A 80 -2.26 14.53 3.92
CA GLY A 80 -3.70 14.53 3.67
C GLY A 80 -4.10 15.21 2.37
N GLY A 81 -5.38 15.05 2.00
CA GLY A 81 -5.91 15.55 0.73
C GLY A 81 -5.85 17.07 0.58
N GLU A 82 -6.06 17.84 1.66
CA GLU A 82 -5.93 19.31 1.61
C GLU A 82 -4.50 19.77 1.29
N GLU A 83 -3.51 19.08 1.85
CA GLU A 83 -2.09 19.36 1.62
C GLU A 83 -1.67 18.92 0.21
N ALA A 84 -2.20 17.78 -0.26
CA ALA A 84 -2.00 17.34 -1.64
C ALA A 84 -2.60 18.33 -2.65
N LEU A 85 -3.84 18.80 -2.42
CA LEU A 85 -4.50 19.81 -3.26
C LEU A 85 -3.69 21.11 -3.28
N SER A 86 -3.18 21.56 -2.13
CA SER A 86 -2.34 22.76 -2.07
C SER A 86 -1.08 22.61 -2.92
N CYS A 87 -0.42 21.45 -2.86
CA CYS A 87 0.75 21.15 -3.70
C CYS A 87 0.37 21.12 -5.20
N TYR A 88 -0.79 20.56 -5.56
CA TYR A 88 -1.29 20.58 -6.93
C TYR A 88 -1.56 22.00 -7.45
N VAL A 89 -2.16 22.86 -6.63
CA VAL A 89 -2.42 24.27 -6.97
C VAL A 89 -1.11 25.03 -7.15
N GLU A 90 -0.13 24.82 -6.26
CA GLU A 90 1.16 25.52 -6.29
C GLU A 90 2.01 25.12 -7.50
N GLU A 91 2.10 23.83 -7.81
CA GLU A 91 2.98 23.31 -8.86
C GLU A 91 2.35 23.33 -10.25
N TYR A 92 1.03 23.11 -10.35
CA TYR A 92 0.32 22.98 -11.63
C TYR A 92 -0.66 24.13 -11.92
N GLY A 93 -0.88 25.04 -10.97
CA GLY A 93 -1.78 26.17 -11.15
C GLY A 93 -3.24 25.77 -11.27
N ILE A 94 -3.63 24.60 -10.76
CA ILE A 94 -5.03 24.15 -10.74
C ILE A 94 -5.86 25.16 -9.96
N THR A 95 -6.97 25.60 -10.53
CA THR A 95 -7.88 26.59 -9.98
C THR A 95 -9.18 25.93 -9.50
N PRO A 96 -9.94 26.55 -8.59
CA PRO A 96 -11.23 26.02 -8.14
C PRO A 96 -12.27 25.80 -9.25
N ASP A 97 -12.09 26.45 -10.40
CA ASP A 97 -12.97 26.30 -11.56
C ASP A 97 -12.55 25.14 -12.48
N ASP A 98 -11.39 24.51 -12.23
CA ASP A 98 -10.92 23.34 -12.98
C ASP A 98 -11.58 22.05 -12.46
N GLU A 99 -11.99 21.18 -13.38
CA GLU A 99 -12.57 19.86 -13.05
C GLU A 99 -11.62 18.99 -12.20
N LEU A 100 -10.31 19.25 -12.29
CA LEU A 100 -9.25 18.60 -11.52
C LEU A 100 -9.25 19.01 -10.03
N TYR A 101 -9.81 20.17 -9.67
CA TYR A 101 -9.77 20.69 -8.30
C TYR A 101 -10.56 19.82 -7.30
N GLU A 102 -11.70 19.27 -7.74
CA GLU A 102 -12.51 18.34 -6.93
C GLU A 102 -12.05 16.87 -7.07
N GLY A 103 -11.12 16.60 -8.00
CA GLY A 103 -10.72 15.26 -8.42
C GLY A 103 -9.60 14.60 -7.60
N VAL A 104 -9.13 15.23 -6.51
CA VAL A 104 -8.05 14.67 -5.69
C VAL A 104 -8.55 13.44 -4.92
N GLU A 105 -8.04 12.27 -5.29
CA GLU A 105 -8.36 11.01 -4.64
C GLU A 105 -7.12 10.36 -4.01
N GLU A 106 -7.30 9.74 -2.85
CA GLU A 106 -6.26 8.90 -2.24
C GLU A 106 -6.15 7.59 -3.02
N ILE A 107 -4.93 7.19 -3.37
CA ILE A 107 -4.65 5.94 -4.07
C ILE A 107 -3.84 4.98 -3.22
N ASN A 108 -3.88 3.71 -3.59
CA ASN A 108 -3.00 2.71 -3.00
C ASN A 108 -1.64 2.69 -3.73
N PRO A 109 -0.55 3.18 -3.11
CA PRO A 109 0.75 3.25 -3.73
C PRO A 109 1.43 1.89 -3.94
N GLU A 110 0.97 0.80 -3.32
CA GLU A 110 1.48 -0.56 -3.59
C GLU A 110 0.86 -1.21 -4.83
N LYS A 111 -0.29 -0.71 -5.29
CA LYS A 111 -0.97 -1.25 -6.49
C LYS A 111 -0.69 -0.46 -7.75
N SER A 112 -0.26 0.79 -7.62
CA SER A 112 0.09 1.65 -8.75
C SER A 112 1.59 1.63 -9.00
N ARG A 113 1.98 1.37 -10.25
CA ARG A 113 3.37 1.34 -10.71
C ARG A 113 3.71 2.58 -11.50
N MET A 114 4.98 2.94 -11.46
CA MET A 114 5.55 4.06 -12.22
C MET A 114 6.93 3.69 -12.75
N PHE A 115 7.40 4.45 -13.74
CA PHE A 115 8.80 4.45 -14.15
C PHE A 115 9.60 5.38 -13.27
N TYR A 116 10.61 4.84 -12.59
CA TYR A 116 11.51 5.60 -11.74
C TYR A 116 12.91 5.67 -12.38
N PRO A 117 13.54 6.86 -12.48
CA PRO A 117 14.85 6.98 -13.11
C PRO A 117 15.91 6.18 -12.38
N VAL A 118 16.64 5.31 -13.08
CA VAL A 118 17.70 4.49 -12.49
C VAL A 118 18.84 5.35 -11.92
N SER A 119 19.07 6.52 -12.52
CA SER A 119 20.06 7.52 -12.06
C SER A 119 19.80 8.07 -10.66
N GLU A 120 18.55 7.98 -10.18
CA GLU A 120 18.14 8.44 -8.85
C GLU A 120 18.16 7.33 -7.78
N ILE A 121 18.54 6.11 -8.16
CA ILE A 121 18.53 4.94 -7.26
C ILE A 121 19.95 4.64 -6.80
N PRO A 122 20.22 4.52 -5.48
CA PRO A 122 21.50 4.02 -4.99
C PRO A 122 21.82 2.64 -5.58
N VAL A 123 23.07 2.42 -6.03
CA VAL A 123 23.47 1.19 -6.74
C VAL A 123 23.09 -0.09 -5.99
N THR A 124 23.33 -0.15 -4.67
CA THR A 124 22.97 -1.31 -3.85
C THR A 124 21.47 -1.60 -3.87
N ARG A 125 20.65 -0.54 -3.89
CA ARG A 125 19.19 -0.67 -3.93
C ARG A 125 18.69 -1.03 -5.33
N LEU A 126 19.36 -0.54 -6.37
CA LEU A 126 19.09 -0.90 -7.76
C LEU A 126 19.34 -2.40 -7.99
N GLU A 127 20.46 -2.93 -7.49
CA GLU A 127 20.80 -4.36 -7.57
C GLU A 127 19.70 -5.22 -6.92
N GLU A 128 19.27 -4.86 -5.71
CA GLU A 128 18.15 -5.54 -5.02
C GLU A 128 16.85 -5.52 -5.83
N LEU A 129 16.47 -4.37 -6.42
CA LEU A 129 15.26 -4.27 -7.23
C LEU A 129 15.34 -5.15 -8.49
N ILE A 130 16.51 -5.25 -9.12
CA ILE A 130 16.72 -6.12 -10.27
C ILE A 130 16.60 -7.60 -9.85
N GLU A 131 17.19 -7.98 -8.72
CA GLU A 131 17.10 -9.35 -8.17
C GLU A 131 15.65 -9.74 -7.81
N LEU A 132 14.84 -8.78 -7.36
CA LEU A 132 13.42 -8.95 -7.11
C LEU A 132 12.56 -9.03 -8.39
N GLY A 133 13.18 -8.88 -9.56
CA GLY A 133 12.53 -9.06 -10.87
C GLY A 133 11.89 -7.79 -11.43
N HIS A 134 12.25 -6.60 -10.93
CA HIS A 134 11.80 -5.36 -11.52
C HIS A 134 12.42 -5.15 -12.90
N LYS A 135 11.60 -4.74 -13.86
CA LYS A 135 12.01 -4.55 -15.26
C LYS A 135 12.59 -3.17 -15.46
N GLN A 136 13.71 -3.12 -16.19
CA GLN A 136 14.31 -1.90 -16.69
C GLN A 136 13.86 -1.66 -18.13
N GLU A 137 13.60 -0.40 -18.46
CA GLU A 137 13.25 0.02 -19.82
C GLU A 137 13.66 1.48 -20.07
N ILE A 138 13.77 1.85 -21.35
CA ILE A 138 14.01 3.24 -21.74
C ILE A 138 12.65 3.94 -21.84
N TRP A 139 12.46 4.98 -21.04
CA TRP A 139 11.27 5.83 -21.05
C TRP A 139 11.68 7.30 -21.16
N ASP A 140 11.11 8.02 -22.13
CA ASP A 140 11.46 9.41 -22.48
C ASP A 140 12.97 9.69 -22.63
N GLY A 141 13.72 8.70 -23.13
CA GLY A 141 15.17 8.81 -23.34
C GLY A 141 16.02 8.45 -22.12
N ASP A 142 15.40 8.24 -20.95
CA ASP A 142 16.07 7.84 -19.71
C ASP A 142 15.92 6.34 -19.43
N LEU A 143 16.94 5.75 -18.79
CA LEU A 143 16.85 4.39 -18.27
C LEU A 143 16.05 4.41 -16.96
N CYS A 144 14.89 3.77 -16.99
CA CYS A 144 13.96 3.70 -15.88
C CYS A 144 13.76 2.27 -15.41
N ILE A 145 13.31 2.11 -14.17
CA ILE A 145 12.86 0.84 -13.60
C ILE A 145 11.39 0.94 -13.22
N SER A 146 10.61 -0.08 -13.56
CA SER A 146 9.21 -0.16 -13.14
C SER A 146 9.15 -0.59 -11.68
N ILE A 147 8.68 0.30 -10.79
CA ILE A 147 8.49 0.06 -9.36
C ILE A 147 7.10 0.53 -8.92
N THR A 148 6.67 0.12 -7.75
CA THR A 148 5.45 0.66 -7.11
C THR A 148 5.69 2.08 -6.62
N LYS A 149 4.63 2.89 -6.56
CA LYS A 149 4.70 4.24 -5.95
C LYS A 149 5.14 4.17 -4.49
N ALA A 150 4.82 3.10 -3.76
CA ALA A 150 5.28 2.88 -2.39
C ALA A 150 6.79 2.66 -2.29
N GLU A 151 7.39 1.96 -3.25
CA GLU A 151 8.85 1.82 -3.34
C GLU A 151 9.52 3.15 -3.69
N ALA A 152 8.93 3.91 -4.61
CA ALA A 152 9.41 5.25 -4.97
C ALA A 152 9.36 6.21 -3.75
N MET A 153 8.29 6.17 -2.96
CA MET A 153 8.17 6.92 -1.70
C MET A 153 9.29 6.56 -0.71
N LYS A 154 9.63 5.27 -0.57
CA LYS A 154 10.71 4.80 0.29
C LYS A 154 12.10 5.21 -0.22
N LEU A 155 12.29 5.30 -1.53
CA LEU A 155 13.53 5.76 -2.14
C LEU A 155 13.76 7.25 -1.89
N ARG A 156 12.72 8.07 -2.08
CA ARG A 156 12.81 9.52 -1.80
C ARG A 156 12.93 9.82 -0.31
N ASN A 157 12.18 9.10 0.53
CA ASN A 157 12.22 9.23 1.98
C ASN A 157 12.08 10.70 2.47
N GLU A 158 11.30 11.49 1.76
CA GLU A 158 11.04 12.89 2.11
C GLU A 158 10.02 12.99 3.26
N THR A 159 9.84 14.20 3.79
CA THR A 159 8.93 14.48 4.92
C THR A 159 8.04 15.70 4.68
N LYS A 160 8.23 16.38 3.55
CA LYS A 160 7.34 17.45 3.08
C LYS A 160 6.49 16.88 1.94
N PRO A 161 5.42 17.55 1.52
CA PRO A 161 4.71 17.17 0.30
C PRO A 161 5.62 17.25 -0.92
N TYR A 162 5.51 16.28 -1.81
CA TYR A 162 6.26 16.26 -3.08
C TYR A 162 5.51 15.52 -4.17
N ILE A 163 5.85 15.85 -5.41
CA ILE A 163 5.38 15.14 -6.59
C ILE A 163 6.25 13.90 -6.79
N LEU A 164 5.59 12.74 -6.87
CA LEU A 164 6.24 11.45 -7.03
C LEU A 164 6.33 11.03 -8.51
N SER A 165 5.33 11.35 -9.34
CA SER A 165 5.30 10.93 -10.74
C SER A 165 4.81 12.03 -11.68
N VAL A 166 5.44 12.07 -12.86
CA VAL A 166 4.97 12.70 -14.11
C VAL A 166 5.09 11.65 -15.22
N SER A 167 4.47 10.49 -15.03
CA SER A 167 4.32 9.49 -16.10
C SER A 167 3.22 8.48 -15.77
N SER A 168 2.53 8.06 -16.83
CA SER A 168 1.34 7.20 -16.85
C SER A 168 1.48 5.99 -15.93
N ASP A 169 0.44 5.71 -15.15
CA ASP A 169 0.25 4.41 -14.51
C ASP A 169 0.57 3.29 -15.52
N VAL A 170 1.61 2.51 -15.25
CA VAL A 170 1.98 1.37 -16.10
C VAL A 170 0.99 0.25 -15.77
N LEU A 171 -0.03 0.08 -16.61
CA LEU A 171 -1.05 -0.98 -16.50
C LEU A 171 -0.42 -2.39 -16.53
#